data_AF-A0A6A2X8E7-F1
#
_entry.id   AF-A0A6A2X8E7-F1
#
_cell.length_a   1.000
_cell.length_b   1.000
_cell.length_c   1.000
_cell.angle_alpha   90.00
_cell.angle_beta   90.00
_cell.angle_gamma   90.00
#
_symmetry.space_group_name_H-M   'P 1'
#
loop_
_entity.id
_entity.type
_entity.pdbx_description
1 polymer ?
#
loop_
_entity_poly.entity_id
_entity_poly.type
_entity_poly.pdbx_seq_one_letter_code
_entity_poly.pdbx_strand_id
1 'polypeptide(L)'
;MAAAAARPLVSVQTIESDMATDATPTVPLADVMKASIRPDIVTFVHDNISKNRRQPYAVSKRAGHQTSAESWGTGRAVSRIPRVPGGGTHRAGQEEVRRGLRHRCLRYSFSRIARGHRIEAVPEMPLVISDAVESVEKTSAAIKVLKQVGAYPDVEKFKDSQGIRPGKGKMRNRRYISRKGPLIVYGTEGAKLVKALRNIPGVEVVNVERLNLLKLAPGGHLGRIINSDEVQSVVKPIKKEVKRAPMKKNPLKNLNVMLKLNPYAKTARRMSLLAEAQRVKAKKEKLDKKRKPISKEEASAIKSAGKAWYQTMISDSDYTEFENFSKWLGVSQ
;
A
#
# COMPACT_ATOMS: atom_id res chain seq x y z
N MET A 1 -32.15 -22.10 -13.97
CA MET A 1 -31.56 -22.78 -15.13
C MET A 1 -30.06 -22.61 -15.08
N ALA A 2 -29.32 -23.70 -14.88
CA ALA A 2 -27.86 -23.69 -14.90
C ALA A 2 -27.39 -23.36 -16.31
N ALA A 3 -26.77 -22.21 -16.51
CA ALA A 3 -26.08 -21.92 -17.76
C ALA A 3 -24.98 -22.96 -17.92
N ALA A 4 -25.15 -23.90 -18.87
CA ALA A 4 -24.08 -24.81 -19.26
C ALA A 4 -22.87 -23.94 -19.64
N ALA A 5 -21.81 -24.00 -18.83
CA ALA A 5 -20.62 -23.19 -19.01
C ALA A 5 -19.84 -23.72 -20.23
N ALA A 6 -20.24 -23.29 -21.43
CA ALA A 6 -19.52 -23.59 -22.66
C ALA A 6 -18.04 -23.18 -22.48
N ARG A 7 -17.11 -24.10 -22.70
CA ARG A 7 -15.69 -23.77 -22.75
C ARG A 7 -15.45 -23.02 -24.06
N PRO A 8 -14.96 -21.77 -24.02
CA PRO A 8 -14.62 -21.07 -25.26
C PRO A 8 -13.56 -21.88 -25.99
N LEU A 9 -13.66 -21.92 -27.32
CA LEU A 9 -12.70 -22.60 -28.18
C LEU A 9 -11.61 -21.60 -28.58
N VAL A 10 -10.37 -22.09 -28.70
CA VAL A 10 -9.21 -21.34 -29.20
C VAL A 10 -8.78 -21.98 -30.51
N SER A 11 -8.44 -21.17 -31.51
CA SER A 11 -7.96 -21.65 -32.80
C SER A 11 -6.48 -22.06 -32.73
N VAL A 12 -6.16 -23.17 -33.36
CA VAL A 12 -4.79 -23.65 -33.49
C VAL A 12 -4.24 -23.08 -34.80
N GLN A 13 -3.20 -22.25 -34.70
CA GLN A 13 -2.53 -21.72 -35.87
C GLN A 13 -1.63 -22.77 -36.49
N THR A 14 -1.87 -23.03 -37.76
CA THR A 14 -1.06 -23.91 -38.60
C THR A 14 0.11 -23.13 -39.19
N ILE A 15 1.21 -23.83 -39.44
CA ILE A 15 2.41 -23.27 -40.09
C ILE A 15 2.43 -23.69 -41.54
N GLU A 16 3.17 -22.98 -42.40
CA GLU A 16 3.33 -23.27 -43.84
C GLU A 16 3.67 -24.74 -44.18
N SER A 17 4.14 -25.55 -43.21
CA SER A 17 4.44 -26.97 -43.39
C SER A 17 3.28 -27.93 -43.08
N ASP A 18 2.16 -27.45 -42.55
CA ASP A 18 0.99 -28.27 -42.23
C ASP A 18 0.07 -28.42 -43.45
N MET A 19 -0.48 -29.63 -43.63
CA MET A 19 -1.43 -29.92 -44.71
C MET A 19 -2.59 -28.93 -44.66
N ALA A 20 -2.87 -28.26 -45.77
CA ALA A 20 -3.99 -27.34 -45.89
C ALA A 20 -5.31 -28.13 -45.81
N THR A 21 -5.91 -28.16 -44.63
CA THR A 21 -7.30 -28.56 -44.44
C THR A 21 -8.16 -27.30 -44.33
N ASP A 22 -9.35 -27.32 -44.93
CA ASP A 22 -10.25 -26.14 -45.02
C ASP A 22 -10.72 -25.56 -43.68
N ALA A 23 -10.48 -26.25 -42.56
CA ALA A 23 -10.81 -25.80 -41.22
C ALA A 23 -9.56 -25.71 -40.33
N THR A 24 -9.41 -24.60 -39.60
CA THR A 24 -8.41 -24.48 -38.54
C THR A 24 -8.83 -25.35 -37.35
N PRO A 25 -7.94 -26.23 -36.84
CA PRO A 25 -8.27 -27.03 -35.67
C PRO A 25 -8.57 -26.11 -34.48
N THR A 26 -9.55 -26.46 -33.66
CA THR A 26 -9.89 -25.69 -32.45
C THR A 26 -9.77 -26.57 -31.21
N VAL A 27 -9.32 -25.98 -30.10
CA VAL A 27 -9.12 -26.66 -28.82
C VAL A 27 -9.89 -25.92 -27.73
N PRO A 28 -10.57 -26.62 -26.80
CA PRO A 28 -11.26 -25.96 -25.69
C PRO A 28 -10.25 -25.27 -24.76
N LEU A 29 -10.55 -24.03 -24.39
CA LEU A 29 -9.75 -23.28 -23.43
C LEU A 29 -9.75 -24.00 -22.08
N ALA A 30 -8.55 -24.20 -21.53
CA ALA A 30 -8.36 -24.84 -20.23
C ALA A 30 -9.00 -24.03 -19.09
N ASP A 31 -9.60 -24.73 -18.12
CA ASP A 31 -10.30 -24.07 -17.00
C ASP A 31 -9.36 -23.21 -16.12
N VAL A 32 -8.06 -23.52 -16.10
CA VAL A 32 -7.04 -22.72 -15.41
C VAL A 32 -6.97 -21.29 -15.95
N MET A 33 -7.24 -21.08 -17.24
CA MET A 33 -7.24 -19.74 -17.86
C MET A 33 -8.46 -18.90 -17.45
N LYS A 34 -9.52 -19.53 -16.92
CA LYS A 34 -10.69 -18.83 -16.38
C LYS A 34 -10.51 -18.42 -14.92
N ALA A 35 -9.42 -18.84 -14.27
CA ALA A 35 -9.16 -18.50 -12.89
C ALA A 35 -9.05 -16.99 -12.70
N SER A 36 -9.61 -16.48 -11.60
CA SER A 36 -9.56 -15.05 -11.27
C SER A 36 -8.11 -14.58 -11.12
N ILE A 37 -7.77 -13.46 -11.75
CA ILE A 37 -6.42 -12.90 -11.72
C ILE A 37 -6.14 -12.32 -10.32
N ARG A 38 -5.13 -12.88 -9.63
CA ARG A 38 -4.69 -12.47 -8.28
C ARG A 38 -3.26 -11.91 -8.28
N PRO A 39 -3.05 -10.62 -8.61
CA PRO A 39 -1.71 -10.02 -8.66
C PRO A 39 -1.04 -9.93 -7.28
N ASP A 40 -1.83 -9.90 -6.21
CA ASP A 40 -1.39 -9.94 -4.81
C ASP A 40 -0.61 -11.23 -4.50
N ILE A 41 -1.24 -12.39 -4.77
CA ILE A 41 -0.62 -13.70 -4.53
C ILE A 41 0.59 -13.89 -5.43
N VAL A 42 0.45 -13.53 -6.71
CA VAL A 42 1.53 -13.69 -7.69
C VAL A 42 2.77 -12.92 -7.26
N THR A 43 2.60 -11.67 -6.83
CA THR A 43 3.74 -10.87 -6.37
C THR A 43 4.37 -11.45 -5.10
N PHE A 44 3.53 -11.85 -4.13
CA PHE A 44 3.99 -12.44 -2.87
C PHE A 44 4.81 -13.72 -3.08
N VAL A 45 4.28 -14.66 -3.88
CA VAL A 45 4.96 -15.92 -4.17
C VAL A 45 6.20 -15.68 -5.02
N HIS A 46 6.14 -14.79 -6.02
CA HIS A 46 7.29 -14.43 -6.84
C HIS A 46 8.46 -13.92 -5.99
N ASP A 47 8.20 -13.02 -5.04
CA ASP A 47 9.24 -12.48 -4.18
C ASP A 47 9.90 -13.55 -3.30
N ASN A 48 9.12 -14.50 -2.78
CA ASN A 48 9.65 -15.59 -1.97
C ASN A 48 10.48 -16.57 -2.81
N ILE A 49 10.01 -16.96 -4.00
CA ILE A 49 10.80 -17.82 -4.90
C ILE A 49 12.07 -17.10 -5.37
N SER A 50 11.99 -15.80 -5.67
CA SER A 50 13.14 -15.00 -6.11
C SER A 50 14.24 -14.92 -5.05
N LYS A 51 13.88 -14.87 -3.76
CA LYS A 51 14.86 -14.91 -2.65
C LYS A 51 15.65 -16.21 -2.60
N ASN A 52 15.04 -17.35 -2.95
CA ASN A 52 15.67 -18.67 -2.86
C ASN A 52 16.88 -18.83 -3.80
N ARG A 53 16.93 -18.08 -4.91
CA ARG A 53 18.06 -18.12 -5.86
C ARG A 53 19.31 -17.37 -5.34
N ARG A 54 19.19 -16.60 -4.26
CA ARG A 54 20.30 -15.77 -3.76
C ARG A 54 21.32 -16.65 -3.03
N GLN A 55 22.57 -16.59 -3.45
CA GLN A 55 23.67 -17.16 -2.69
C GLN A 55 23.87 -16.37 -1.38
N PRO A 56 24.06 -17.06 -0.24
CA PRO A 56 24.39 -16.40 1.01
C PRO A 56 25.74 -15.70 0.88
N TYR A 57 25.86 -14.50 1.43
CA TYR A 57 27.10 -13.74 1.47
C TYR A 57 27.25 -13.13 2.86
N ALA A 58 28.48 -13.13 3.37
CA ALA A 58 28.82 -12.52 4.65
C ALA A 58 30.21 -11.89 4.55
N VAL A 59 30.49 -10.94 5.45
CA VAL A 59 31.86 -10.47 5.67
C VAL A 59 32.65 -11.61 6.34
N SER A 60 33.96 -11.67 6.12
CA SER A 60 34.81 -12.67 6.81
C SER A 60 34.60 -12.59 8.32
N LYS A 61 34.44 -13.75 8.96
CA LYS A 61 34.18 -13.87 10.40
C LYS A 61 35.26 -13.20 11.27
N ARG A 62 36.50 -13.17 10.78
CA ARG A 62 37.66 -12.58 11.48
C ARG A 62 38.02 -11.18 10.97
N ALA A 63 37.21 -10.56 10.11
CA ALA A 63 37.50 -9.23 9.58
C ALA A 63 37.55 -8.19 10.73
N GLY A 64 38.70 -7.53 10.89
CA GLY A 64 38.92 -6.58 11.99
C GLY A 64 39.10 -7.20 13.38
N HIS A 65 39.40 -8.51 13.45
CA HIS A 65 39.63 -9.26 14.69
C HIS A 65 41.02 -9.90 14.79
N GLN A 66 41.87 -9.74 13.77
CA GLN A 66 43.20 -10.36 13.72
C GLN A 66 44.30 -9.46 14.28
N THR A 67 43.94 -8.29 14.80
CA THR A 67 44.88 -7.31 15.35
C THR A 67 44.95 -7.43 16.87
N SER A 68 46.15 -7.25 17.42
CA SER A 68 46.42 -7.28 18.86
C SER A 68 46.12 -5.94 19.54
N ALA A 69 45.10 -5.21 19.06
CA ALA A 69 44.80 -3.87 19.55
C ALA A 69 44.22 -3.92 20.96
N GLU A 70 44.78 -3.12 21.87
CA GLU A 70 44.37 -3.03 23.27
C GLU A 70 44.15 -1.58 23.67
N SER A 71 43.24 -1.34 24.62
CA SER A 71 42.97 0.03 25.07
C SER A 71 44.06 0.50 26.02
N TRP A 72 44.54 1.73 25.82
CA TRP A 72 45.52 2.35 26.73
C TRP A 72 44.93 2.83 28.06
N GLY A 73 43.61 2.67 28.27
CA GLY A 73 42.94 3.08 29.51
C GLY A 73 42.77 4.59 29.65
N THR A 74 42.71 5.08 30.88
CA THR A 74 42.51 6.50 31.23
C THR A 74 43.83 7.26 31.36
N GLY A 75 43.78 8.60 31.47
CA GLY A 75 44.95 9.43 31.79
C GLY A 75 45.83 9.84 30.61
N ARG A 76 45.37 9.61 29.37
CA ARG A 76 46.13 9.94 28.14
C ARG A 76 45.43 10.95 27.21
N ALA A 77 44.41 11.66 27.71
CA ALA A 77 43.60 12.63 26.95
C ALA A 77 43.00 12.07 25.63
N VAL A 78 42.71 10.77 25.61
CA VAL A 78 42.35 10.01 24.40
C VAL A 78 41.20 9.03 24.72
N SER A 79 40.37 8.72 23.72
CA SER A 79 39.23 7.80 23.85
C SER A 79 39.67 6.39 24.28
N ARG A 80 38.82 5.67 25.03
CA ARG A 80 39.09 4.32 25.56
C ARG A 80 38.93 3.19 24.50
N ILE A 81 39.19 3.48 23.24
CA ILE A 81 39.10 2.51 22.13
C ILE A 81 40.40 1.68 22.06
N PRO A 82 40.35 0.37 21.71
CA PRO A 82 41.56 -0.41 21.47
C PRO A 82 42.44 0.19 20.37
N ARG A 83 43.75 0.24 20.59
CA ARG A 83 44.74 0.84 19.69
C ARG A 83 45.80 -0.17 19.30
N VAL A 84 46.29 -0.04 18.06
CA VAL A 84 47.34 -0.93 17.54
C VAL A 84 48.64 -0.71 18.33
N PRO A 85 49.24 -1.77 18.89
CA PRO A 85 50.48 -1.68 19.67
C PRO A 85 51.69 -1.38 18.78
N GLY A 86 52.82 -1.02 19.40
CA GLY A 86 54.08 -0.69 18.72
C GLY A 86 54.29 0.81 18.48
N GLY A 87 55.31 1.14 17.69
CA GLY A 87 55.70 2.52 17.35
C GLY A 87 56.43 2.58 16.00
N GLY A 88 56.69 3.79 15.50
CA GLY A 88 57.48 4.00 14.27
C GLY A 88 56.74 3.82 12.93
N THR A 89 55.49 3.33 12.94
CA THR A 89 54.66 3.25 11.72
C THR A 89 53.45 4.18 11.81
N HIS A 90 52.96 4.67 10.66
CA HIS A 90 51.76 5.51 10.61
C HIS A 90 50.50 4.82 11.16
N ARG A 91 50.51 3.48 11.30
CA ARG A 91 49.38 2.69 11.80
C ARG A 91 49.41 2.49 13.32
N ALA A 92 50.57 2.54 13.95
CA ALA A 92 50.71 2.40 15.41
C ALA A 92 49.98 3.52 16.15
N GLY A 93 49.29 3.18 17.25
CA GLY A 93 48.52 4.14 18.06
C GLY A 93 47.18 4.59 17.46
N GLN A 94 46.86 4.19 16.22
CA GLN A 94 45.53 4.43 15.63
C GLN A 94 44.47 3.53 16.26
N GLU A 95 43.23 4.04 16.27
CA GLU A 95 42.06 3.33 16.77
C GLU A 95 41.70 2.15 15.87
N GLU A 96 41.28 1.06 16.51
CA GLU A 96 40.63 -0.06 15.86
C GLU A 96 39.15 -0.10 16.21
N VAL A 97 38.31 0.30 15.25
CA VAL A 97 36.86 0.28 15.42
C VAL A 97 36.31 -1.07 14.94
N ARG A 98 35.84 -1.89 15.89
CA ARG A 98 35.04 -3.09 15.62
C ARG A 98 33.76 -2.68 14.89
N ARG A 99 33.72 -2.86 13.56
CA ARG A 99 32.52 -2.56 12.76
C ARG A 99 31.41 -3.55 13.10
N GLY A 100 30.43 -3.11 13.90
CA GLY A 100 29.16 -3.82 14.09
C GLY A 100 28.41 -3.97 12.77
N LEU A 101 27.83 -5.16 12.54
CA LEU A 101 26.97 -5.44 11.39
C LEU A 101 25.77 -4.49 11.41
N ARG A 102 25.73 -3.53 10.48
CA ARG A 102 24.52 -2.73 10.23
C ARG A 102 23.57 -3.52 9.36
N HIS A 103 22.45 -3.98 9.93
CA HIS A 103 21.31 -4.45 9.14
C HIS A 103 20.71 -3.27 8.38
N ARG A 104 20.77 -3.34 7.05
CA ARG A 104 20.19 -2.35 6.16
C ARG A 104 18.80 -2.85 5.76
N CYS A 105 17.76 -2.22 6.30
CA CYS A 105 16.38 -2.49 5.89
C CYS A 105 16.17 -1.86 4.50
N LEU A 106 15.96 -2.68 3.48
CA LEU A 106 15.63 -2.23 2.14
C LEU A 106 14.13 -1.96 2.07
N ARG A 107 13.77 -0.68 1.95
CA ARG A 107 12.41 -0.23 1.66
C ARG A 107 12.10 -0.54 0.19
N TYR A 108 11.11 -1.40 -0.05
CA TYR A 108 10.61 -1.68 -1.40
C TYR A 108 9.63 -0.58 -1.82
N SER A 109 9.92 0.08 -2.94
CA SER A 109 8.96 0.92 -3.66
C SER A 109 8.24 0.06 -4.71
N PHE A 110 6.91 0.07 -4.66
CA PHE A 110 6.05 -0.66 -5.58
C PHE A 110 5.70 0.24 -6.76
N SER A 111 6.21 -0.07 -7.96
CA SER A 111 5.77 0.58 -9.20
C SER A 111 5.00 -0.45 -10.02
N ARG A 112 3.69 -0.23 -10.17
CA ARG A 112 2.83 -0.98 -11.10
C ARG A 112 2.88 -0.26 -12.44
N ILE A 113 3.61 -0.81 -13.40
CA ILE A 113 3.44 -0.50 -14.81
C ILE A 113 3.11 -1.82 -15.51
N ALA A 114 1.99 -1.83 -16.24
CA ALA A 114 1.60 -2.94 -17.08
C ALA A 114 2.72 -3.26 -18.07
N ARG A 115 2.98 -4.55 -18.29
CA ARG A 115 4.08 -4.97 -19.16
C ARG A 115 3.67 -4.78 -20.61
N GLY A 116 4.30 -3.85 -21.31
CA GLY A 116 4.03 -3.60 -22.72
C GLY A 116 4.73 -4.62 -23.62
N HIS A 117 4.01 -5.65 -24.06
CA HIS A 117 4.38 -6.47 -25.22
C HIS A 117 3.83 -5.82 -26.51
N ARG A 118 4.44 -6.06 -27.67
CA ARG A 118 3.88 -5.66 -28.98
C ARG A 118 3.12 -6.83 -29.59
N ILE A 119 1.79 -6.78 -29.60
CA ILE A 119 0.91 -7.91 -29.96
C ILE A 119 -0.15 -7.56 -31.01
N GLU A 120 -0.04 -6.40 -31.67
CA GLU A 120 -1.05 -5.89 -32.62
C GLU A 120 -1.28 -6.82 -33.82
N ALA A 121 -0.30 -7.65 -34.18
CA ALA A 121 -0.38 -8.58 -35.30
C ALA A 121 -0.82 -10.00 -34.90
N VAL A 122 -1.04 -10.26 -33.61
CA VAL A 122 -1.43 -11.59 -33.10
C VAL A 122 -2.96 -11.70 -33.11
N PRO A 123 -3.56 -12.73 -33.75
CA PRO A 123 -5.01 -12.84 -33.89
C PRO A 123 -5.81 -13.06 -32.59
N GLU A 124 -5.26 -13.85 -31.65
CA GLU A 124 -5.92 -14.20 -30.39
C GLU A 124 -4.90 -14.60 -29.31
N MET A 125 -5.33 -14.69 -28.05
CA MET A 125 -4.44 -15.03 -26.94
C MET A 125 -5.17 -15.82 -25.83
N PRO A 126 -4.63 -16.93 -25.33
CA PRO A 126 -3.32 -17.51 -25.60
C PRO A 126 -3.23 -18.04 -27.03
N LEU A 127 -2.14 -17.70 -27.70
CA LEU A 127 -1.86 -18.21 -29.03
C LEU A 127 -1.48 -19.69 -28.94
N VAL A 128 -2.25 -20.54 -29.62
CA VAL A 128 -1.97 -21.98 -29.75
C VAL A 128 -1.43 -22.25 -31.15
N ILE A 129 -0.34 -23.00 -31.24
CA ILE A 129 0.32 -23.37 -32.49
C ILE A 129 0.34 -24.90 -32.59
N SER A 130 0.32 -25.43 -33.81
CA SER A 130 0.40 -26.88 -34.07
C SER A 130 1.66 -27.54 -33.50
N ASP A 131 1.54 -28.82 -33.16
CA ASP A 131 2.63 -29.62 -32.58
C ASP A 131 3.82 -29.80 -33.53
N ALA A 132 3.64 -29.55 -34.83
CA ALA A 132 4.69 -29.58 -35.84
C ALA A 132 5.87 -28.67 -35.49
N VAL A 133 5.63 -27.58 -34.75
CA VAL A 133 6.66 -26.66 -34.25
C VAL A 133 7.72 -27.35 -33.40
N GLU A 134 7.36 -28.40 -32.65
CA GLU A 134 8.29 -29.06 -31.73
C GLU A 134 9.50 -29.66 -32.45
N SER A 135 9.34 -29.99 -33.74
CA SER A 135 10.38 -30.53 -34.62
C SER A 135 11.37 -29.48 -35.15
N VAL A 136 11.09 -28.18 -35.00
CA VAL A 136 11.92 -27.11 -35.56
C VAL A 136 13.28 -27.02 -34.86
N GLU A 137 14.36 -27.30 -35.61
CA GLU A 137 15.73 -27.30 -35.06
C GLU A 137 16.48 -25.98 -35.26
N LYS A 138 16.24 -25.28 -36.38
CA LYS A 138 17.01 -24.11 -36.79
C LYS A 138 16.40 -22.83 -36.25
N THR A 139 17.24 -21.94 -35.71
CA THR A 139 16.85 -20.60 -35.26
C THR A 139 16.20 -19.77 -36.37
N SER A 140 16.69 -19.89 -37.61
CA SER A 140 16.13 -19.20 -38.77
C SER A 140 14.72 -19.65 -39.09
N ALA A 141 14.43 -20.95 -39.00
CA ALA A 141 13.09 -21.49 -39.16
C ALA A 141 12.17 -21.02 -38.04
N ALA A 142 12.64 -21.03 -36.79
CA ALA A 142 11.86 -20.51 -35.66
C ALA A 142 11.53 -19.00 -35.79
N ILE A 143 12.43 -18.20 -36.36
CA ILE A 143 12.16 -16.78 -36.66
C ILE A 143 11.06 -16.64 -37.73
N LYS A 144 11.05 -17.49 -38.75
CA LYS A 144 9.99 -17.49 -39.78
C LYS A 144 8.62 -17.78 -39.15
N VAL A 145 8.55 -18.79 -38.29
CA VAL A 145 7.33 -19.13 -37.54
C VAL A 145 6.83 -17.94 -36.71
N LEU A 146 7.71 -17.29 -35.95
CA LEU A 146 7.34 -16.10 -35.15
C LEU A 146 6.85 -14.92 -36.00
N LYS A 147 7.34 -14.78 -37.23
CA LYS A 147 6.90 -13.75 -38.17
C LYS A 147 5.52 -14.06 -38.74
N GLN A 148 5.29 -15.31 -39.16
CA GLN A 148 4.01 -15.79 -39.67
C GLN A 148 2.88 -15.58 -38.64
N VAL A 149 3.18 -15.89 -37.39
CA VAL A 149 2.27 -15.76 -36.24
C VAL A 149 2.04 -14.29 -35.80
N GLY A 150 2.89 -13.36 -36.22
CA GLY A 150 2.80 -11.96 -35.78
C GLY A 150 3.41 -11.66 -34.40
N ALA A 151 4.11 -12.61 -33.78
CA ALA A 151 4.76 -12.43 -32.46
C ALA A 151 6.20 -11.85 -32.55
N TYR A 152 6.79 -11.82 -33.75
CA TYR A 152 8.14 -11.29 -33.98
C TYR A 152 8.38 -9.81 -33.59
N PRO A 153 7.41 -8.87 -33.72
CA PRO A 153 7.59 -7.49 -33.31
C PRO A 153 7.98 -7.31 -31.82
N ASP A 154 7.59 -8.24 -30.95
CA ASP A 154 7.98 -8.23 -29.54
C ASP A 154 9.45 -8.65 -29.33
N VAL A 155 9.95 -9.54 -30.19
CA VAL A 155 11.37 -9.96 -30.23
C VAL A 155 12.25 -8.80 -30.71
N GLU A 156 11.83 -8.08 -31.74
CA GLU A 156 12.53 -6.88 -32.22
C GLU A 156 12.61 -5.80 -31.13
N LYS A 157 11.48 -5.53 -30.47
CA LYS A 157 11.45 -4.62 -29.31
C LYS A 157 12.42 -5.04 -28.20
N PHE A 158 12.54 -6.34 -27.94
CA PHE A 158 13.50 -6.81 -26.95
C PHE A 158 14.94 -6.55 -27.41
N LYS A 159 15.26 -6.81 -28.70
CA LYS A 159 16.59 -6.63 -29.26
C LYS A 159 17.09 -5.20 -29.07
N ASP A 160 16.21 -4.22 -29.30
CA ASP A 160 16.53 -2.79 -29.12
C ASP A 160 16.56 -2.36 -27.65
N SER A 161 15.98 -3.15 -26.75
CA SER A 161 15.84 -2.81 -25.33
C SER A 161 17.08 -3.10 -24.47
N GLN A 162 18.16 -3.63 -25.06
CA GLN A 162 19.35 -4.01 -24.32
C GLN A 162 20.11 -2.78 -23.81
N GLY A 163 19.85 -2.41 -22.57
CA GLY A 163 20.50 -1.28 -21.90
C GLY A 163 21.71 -1.70 -21.06
N ILE A 164 22.66 -0.79 -20.89
CA ILE A 164 23.76 -0.96 -19.93
C ILE A 164 23.26 -0.67 -18.52
N ARG A 165 23.45 -1.62 -17.60
CA ARG A 165 23.06 -1.51 -16.19
C ARG A 165 23.86 -0.41 -15.48
N PRO A 166 23.22 0.53 -14.75
CA PRO A 166 23.94 1.47 -13.92
C PRO A 166 24.55 0.82 -12.67
N GLY A 167 25.61 1.42 -12.13
CA GLY A 167 26.23 1.04 -10.86
C GLY A 167 27.14 -0.20 -10.90
N LYS A 168 27.42 -0.76 -9.71
CA LYS A 168 28.41 -1.84 -9.49
C LYS A 168 28.01 -3.21 -10.06
N GLY A 169 26.79 -3.34 -10.59
CA GLY A 169 26.34 -4.57 -11.25
C GLY A 169 27.15 -4.90 -12.51
N LYS A 170 27.65 -3.87 -13.21
CA LYS A 170 28.48 -4.02 -14.41
C LYS A 170 29.73 -4.87 -14.18
N MET A 171 30.37 -4.70 -13.04
CA MET A 171 31.60 -5.44 -12.65
C MET A 171 31.33 -6.88 -12.22
N ARG A 172 30.06 -7.30 -12.11
CA ARG A 172 29.66 -8.62 -11.61
C ARG A 172 28.92 -9.42 -12.69
N ASN A 173 29.39 -9.34 -13.93
CA ASN A 173 28.81 -10.03 -15.10
C ASN A 173 27.33 -9.73 -15.34
N ARG A 174 26.85 -8.56 -14.89
CA ARG A 174 25.47 -8.08 -15.09
C ARG A 174 25.47 -6.72 -15.79
N ARG A 175 26.31 -6.61 -16.84
CA ARG A 175 26.48 -5.38 -17.63
C ARG A 175 25.21 -4.99 -18.36
N TYR A 176 24.48 -5.95 -18.91
CA TYR A 176 23.27 -5.68 -19.68
C TYR A 176 22.00 -5.95 -18.86
N ILE A 177 20.98 -5.13 -19.10
CA ILE A 177 19.59 -5.38 -18.73
C ILE A 177 18.82 -5.45 -20.03
N SER A 178 18.09 -6.53 -20.21
CA SER A 178 17.13 -6.66 -21.29
C SER A 178 15.74 -6.85 -20.69
N ARG A 179 14.70 -6.50 -21.47
CA ARG A 179 13.30 -6.77 -21.09
C ARG A 179 13.07 -8.29 -21.12
N LYS A 180 11.85 -8.79 -21.04
CA LYS A 180 11.60 -10.19 -21.48
C LYS A 180 10.49 -10.16 -22.51
N GLY A 181 10.68 -10.91 -23.57
CA GLY A 181 9.72 -11.05 -24.66
C GLY A 181 8.80 -12.24 -24.43
N PRO A 182 8.36 -12.91 -25.52
CA PRO A 182 7.36 -13.96 -25.46
C PRO A 182 7.87 -15.19 -24.70
N LEU A 183 6.92 -15.90 -24.09
CA LEU A 183 7.15 -17.16 -23.39
C LEU A 183 6.53 -18.27 -24.23
N ILE A 184 7.35 -19.22 -24.67
CA ILE A 184 6.91 -20.37 -25.45
C ILE A 184 6.85 -21.57 -24.52
N VAL A 185 5.66 -22.17 -24.43
CA VAL A 185 5.39 -23.36 -23.64
C VAL A 185 5.22 -24.54 -24.58
N TYR A 186 5.92 -25.64 -24.32
CA TYR A 186 5.89 -26.85 -25.15
C TYR A 186 5.56 -28.09 -24.30
N GLY A 187 4.99 -29.12 -24.93
CA GLY A 187 4.47 -30.30 -24.24
C GLY A 187 5.52 -31.39 -24.09
N THR A 188 6.23 -31.72 -25.17
CA THR A 188 7.09 -32.91 -25.20
C THR A 188 8.44 -32.68 -24.53
N GLU A 189 8.85 -33.55 -23.62
CA GLU A 189 10.19 -33.51 -23.04
C GLU A 189 11.26 -33.72 -24.12
N GLY A 190 12.33 -32.90 -24.09
CA GLY A 190 13.41 -33.01 -25.07
C GLY A 190 13.12 -32.46 -26.47
N ALA A 191 12.00 -31.74 -26.68
CA ALA A 191 11.66 -31.11 -27.95
C ALA A 191 12.82 -30.31 -28.57
N LYS A 192 13.06 -30.54 -29.86
CA LYS A 192 14.17 -29.93 -30.61
C LYS A 192 14.02 -28.41 -30.71
N LEU A 193 12.78 -27.94 -30.70
CA LEU A 193 12.36 -26.55 -30.59
C LEU A 193 13.10 -25.74 -29.52
N VAL A 194 13.46 -26.37 -28.39
CA VAL A 194 14.18 -25.70 -27.30
C VAL A 194 15.54 -25.17 -27.77
N LYS A 195 16.23 -25.91 -28.64
CA LYS A 195 17.54 -25.50 -29.18
C LYS A 195 17.39 -24.31 -30.12
N ALA A 196 16.36 -24.31 -30.96
CA ALA A 196 16.08 -23.24 -31.91
C ALA A 196 15.69 -21.93 -31.21
N LEU A 197 14.83 -21.99 -30.19
CA LEU A 197 14.26 -20.80 -29.56
C LEU A 197 15.15 -20.19 -28.47
N ARG A 198 15.99 -20.97 -27.79
CA ARG A 198 16.78 -20.48 -26.64
C ARG A 198 17.78 -19.38 -27.00
N ASN A 199 18.23 -19.34 -28.25
CA ASN A 199 19.18 -18.32 -28.72
C ASN A 199 18.48 -17.05 -29.26
N ILE A 200 17.15 -17.06 -29.41
CA ILE A 200 16.42 -15.90 -29.88
C ILE A 200 16.36 -14.86 -28.76
N PRO A 201 16.68 -13.58 -29.04
CA PRO A 201 16.76 -12.56 -28.01
C PRO A 201 15.39 -12.34 -27.34
N GLY A 202 15.33 -12.58 -26.03
CA GLY A 202 14.17 -12.25 -25.20
C GLY A 202 13.09 -13.29 -25.13
N VAL A 203 13.16 -14.32 -25.98
CA VAL A 203 12.31 -15.49 -25.92
C VAL A 203 12.71 -16.35 -24.73
N GLU A 204 11.73 -16.79 -23.96
CA GLU A 204 11.94 -17.81 -22.93
C GLU A 204 11.15 -19.06 -23.29
N VAL A 205 11.73 -20.22 -22.99
CA VAL A 205 11.13 -21.53 -23.31
C VAL A 205 10.92 -22.31 -22.01
N VAL A 206 9.78 -23.00 -21.92
CA VAL A 206 9.34 -23.77 -20.74
C VAL A 206 8.56 -25.00 -21.17
N ASN A 207 8.77 -26.12 -20.48
CA ASN A 207 7.90 -27.28 -20.65
C ASN A 207 6.72 -27.16 -19.65
N VAL A 208 5.53 -27.61 -20.05
CA VAL A 208 4.30 -27.59 -19.24
C VAL A 208 4.52 -28.19 -17.84
N GLU A 209 5.23 -29.31 -17.73
CA GLU A 209 5.43 -30.04 -16.47
C GLU A 209 6.33 -29.29 -15.47
N ARG A 210 7.22 -28.42 -15.97
CA ARG A 210 8.16 -27.62 -15.17
C ARG A 210 7.86 -26.13 -15.21
N LEU A 211 6.60 -25.80 -15.42
CA LEU A 211 6.13 -24.44 -15.55
C LEU A 211 6.21 -23.70 -14.21
N ASN A 212 6.81 -22.50 -14.22
CA ASN A 212 7.09 -21.77 -12.99
C ASN A 212 6.65 -20.30 -13.06
N LEU A 213 6.40 -19.74 -11.87
CA LEU A 213 5.89 -18.39 -11.73
C LEU A 213 6.90 -17.32 -12.17
N LEU A 214 8.21 -17.56 -12.02
CA LEU A 214 9.24 -16.59 -12.39
C LEU A 214 9.28 -16.34 -13.90
N LYS A 215 8.98 -17.37 -14.70
CA LYS A 215 8.89 -17.24 -16.15
C LYS A 215 7.49 -16.77 -16.58
N LEU A 216 6.40 -17.21 -15.95
CA LEU A 216 5.08 -16.65 -16.27
C LEU A 216 4.96 -15.16 -15.94
N ALA A 217 5.36 -14.77 -14.72
CA ALA A 217 5.20 -13.43 -14.18
C ALA A 217 6.54 -12.84 -13.70
N PRO A 218 7.47 -12.54 -14.63
CA PRO A 218 8.78 -12.01 -14.27
C PRO A 218 8.64 -10.64 -13.60
N GLY A 219 9.20 -10.52 -12.40
CA GLY A 219 9.07 -9.33 -11.56
C GLY A 219 7.74 -9.24 -10.82
N GLY A 220 6.94 -10.31 -10.77
CA GLY A 220 5.61 -10.30 -10.15
C GLY A 220 4.52 -9.69 -11.03
N HIS A 221 4.84 -9.35 -12.28
CA HIS A 221 3.89 -8.79 -13.24
C HIS A 221 3.32 -9.87 -14.16
N LEU A 222 2.00 -9.99 -14.22
CA LEU A 222 1.23 -10.96 -15.01
C LEU A 222 1.16 -10.63 -16.52
N GLY A 223 2.02 -9.74 -17.02
CA GLY A 223 1.88 -9.19 -18.37
C GLY A 223 2.15 -10.17 -19.52
N ARG A 224 2.65 -11.39 -19.25
CA ARG A 224 2.71 -12.47 -20.26
C ARG A 224 1.37 -13.21 -20.42
N ILE A 225 0.44 -13.04 -19.47
CA ILE A 225 -0.88 -13.71 -19.44
C ILE A 225 -2.00 -12.69 -19.76
N ILE A 226 -1.88 -11.46 -19.24
CA ILE A 226 -2.97 -10.46 -19.20
C ILE A 226 -3.28 -9.79 -20.54
N ASN A 227 -2.35 -9.76 -21.49
CA ASN A 227 -2.58 -9.09 -22.77
C ASN A 227 -3.35 -9.98 -23.76
N SER A 228 -4.25 -10.83 -23.26
CA SER A 228 -5.26 -11.51 -24.07
C SER A 228 -6.51 -10.67 -24.18
N ASP A 229 -7.08 -10.60 -25.37
CA ASP A 229 -8.34 -9.91 -25.64
C ASP A 229 -9.50 -10.55 -24.88
N GLU A 230 -9.36 -11.84 -24.57
CA GLU A 230 -10.25 -12.70 -23.80
C GLU A 230 -10.20 -12.34 -22.31
N VAL A 231 -9.00 -12.07 -21.77
CA VAL A 231 -8.86 -11.58 -20.39
C VAL A 231 -9.36 -10.14 -20.28
N GLN A 232 -9.08 -9.28 -21.25
CA GLN A 232 -9.54 -7.89 -21.24
C GLN A 232 -11.05 -7.75 -21.46
N SER A 233 -11.67 -8.64 -22.23
CA SER A 233 -13.13 -8.67 -22.43
C SER A 233 -13.88 -9.17 -21.20
N VAL A 234 -13.32 -10.11 -20.43
CA VAL A 234 -13.87 -10.55 -19.14
C VAL A 234 -13.66 -9.51 -18.04
N VAL A 235 -12.55 -8.75 -18.09
CA VAL A 235 -12.31 -7.63 -17.18
C VAL A 235 -13.30 -6.52 -17.52
N LYS A 236 -14.35 -6.41 -16.70
CA LYS A 236 -15.29 -5.27 -16.76
C LYS A 236 -14.47 -3.97 -16.81
N PRO A 237 -14.80 -3.03 -17.72
CA PRO A 237 -14.13 -1.73 -17.73
C PRO A 237 -14.15 -1.16 -16.32
N ILE A 238 -13.02 -0.60 -15.89
CA ILE A 238 -12.90 -0.06 -14.53
C ILE A 238 -14.07 0.90 -14.30
N LYS A 239 -14.99 0.52 -13.42
CA LYS A 239 -16.09 1.39 -12.99
C LYS A 239 -15.45 2.57 -12.26
N LYS A 240 -15.27 3.70 -12.96
CA LYS A 240 -14.69 4.93 -12.39
C LYS A 240 -15.50 5.43 -11.19
N GLU A 241 -16.80 5.15 -11.17
CA GLU A 241 -17.70 5.48 -10.09
C GLU A 241 -18.05 4.24 -9.27
N VAL A 242 -17.49 4.15 -8.06
CA VAL A 242 -17.96 3.20 -7.06
C VAL A 242 -19.21 3.79 -6.40
N LYS A 243 -20.40 3.42 -6.91
CA LYS A 243 -21.68 3.73 -6.24
C LYS A 243 -21.76 2.93 -4.93
N ARG A 244 -21.23 3.51 -3.84
CA ARG A 244 -21.44 2.99 -2.49
C ARG A 244 -22.90 3.26 -2.10
N ALA A 245 -23.57 2.29 -1.47
CA ALA A 245 -24.86 2.55 -0.86
C ALA A 245 -24.71 3.70 0.15
N PRO A 246 -25.37 4.85 -0.04
CA PRO A 246 -25.27 5.94 0.91
C PRO A 246 -25.91 5.51 2.22
N MET A 247 -25.21 5.71 3.33
CA MET A 247 -25.79 5.52 4.65
C MET A 247 -27.01 6.44 4.79
N LYS A 248 -28.17 5.89 5.17
CA LYS A 248 -29.40 6.66 5.39
C LYS A 248 -29.22 7.56 6.62
N LYS A 249 -28.80 8.80 6.39
CA LYS A 249 -28.64 9.81 7.43
C LYS A 249 -30.02 10.28 7.92
N ASN A 250 -30.21 10.34 9.24
CA ASN A 250 -31.45 10.84 9.83
C ASN A 250 -31.58 12.36 9.56
N PRO A 251 -32.59 12.85 8.83
CA PRO A 251 -32.76 14.26 8.53
C PRO A 251 -32.97 15.12 9.77
N LEU A 252 -33.65 14.60 10.80
CA LEU A 252 -33.90 15.35 12.03
C LEU A 252 -32.61 15.68 12.80
N LYS A 253 -31.60 14.81 12.69
CA LYS A 253 -30.29 14.98 13.33
C LYS A 253 -29.25 15.62 12.40
N ASN A 254 -29.44 15.56 11.08
CA ASN A 254 -28.49 16.09 10.10
C ASN A 254 -29.10 17.24 9.31
N LEU A 255 -28.69 18.47 9.66
CA LEU A 255 -29.21 19.70 9.06
C LEU A 255 -29.07 19.70 7.53
N ASN A 256 -27.95 19.27 6.95
CA ASN A 256 -27.76 19.29 5.49
C ASN A 256 -28.76 18.38 4.76
N VAL A 257 -29.09 17.24 5.37
CA VAL A 257 -30.10 16.32 4.83
C VAL A 257 -31.50 16.90 5.02
N MET A 258 -31.78 17.53 6.17
CA MET A 258 -33.04 18.25 6.39
C MET A 258 -33.25 19.37 5.38
N LEU A 259 -32.23 20.18 5.11
CA LEU A 259 -32.30 21.30 4.18
C LEU A 259 -32.49 20.85 2.74
N LYS A 260 -31.95 19.67 2.39
CA LYS A 260 -32.20 19.05 1.09
C LYS A 260 -33.64 18.56 0.94
N LEU A 261 -34.28 18.12 2.03
CA LEU A 261 -35.67 17.67 2.04
C LEU A 261 -36.68 18.81 2.20
N ASN A 262 -36.35 19.79 3.04
CA ASN A 262 -37.17 20.95 3.34
C ASN A 262 -36.27 22.20 3.42
N PRO A 263 -36.13 22.95 2.31
CA PRO A 263 -35.36 24.19 2.27
C PRO A 263 -35.87 25.25 3.26
N TYR A 264 -37.18 25.28 3.55
CA TYR A 264 -37.80 26.21 4.50
C TYR A 264 -37.49 25.89 5.96
N ALA A 265 -36.92 24.72 6.27
CA ALA A 265 -36.49 24.42 7.64
C ALA A 265 -35.41 25.40 8.13
N LYS A 266 -34.59 25.95 7.23
CA LYS A 266 -33.58 26.97 7.58
C LYS A 266 -34.22 28.26 8.05
N THR A 267 -35.22 28.74 7.32
CA THR A 267 -35.91 29.99 7.61
C THR A 267 -36.74 29.85 8.88
N ALA A 268 -37.49 28.76 9.01
CA ALA A 268 -38.26 28.46 10.22
C ALA A 268 -37.39 28.44 11.49
N ARG A 269 -36.24 27.75 11.45
CA ARG A 269 -35.30 27.70 12.59
C ARG A 269 -34.64 29.05 12.89
N ARG A 270 -34.38 29.87 11.87
CA ARG A 270 -33.87 31.23 12.06
C ARG A 270 -34.92 32.11 12.72
N MET A 271 -36.17 32.03 12.27
CA MET A 271 -37.28 32.78 12.86
C MET A 271 -37.51 32.38 14.32
N SER A 272 -37.43 31.08 14.65
CA SER A 272 -37.58 30.63 16.03
C SER A 272 -36.49 31.17 16.95
N LEU A 273 -35.23 31.18 16.50
CA LEU A 273 -34.11 31.72 17.27
C LEU A 273 -34.22 33.23 17.49
N LEU A 274 -34.65 33.97 16.47
CA LEU A 274 -34.88 35.42 16.59
C LEU A 274 -36.01 35.71 17.57
N ALA A 275 -37.11 34.96 17.49
CA ALA A 275 -38.22 35.07 18.42
C ALA A 275 -37.81 34.72 19.86
N GLU A 276 -36.99 33.68 20.05
CA GLU A 276 -36.45 33.31 21.36
C GLU A 276 -35.56 34.41 21.95
N ALA A 277 -34.63 34.96 21.14
CA ALA A 277 -33.79 36.08 21.55
C ALA A 277 -34.62 37.31 21.97
N GLN A 278 -35.68 37.62 21.22
CA GLN A 278 -36.62 38.69 21.58
C GLN A 278 -37.36 38.39 22.89
N ARG A 279 -37.83 37.15 23.09
CA ARG A 279 -38.50 36.74 24.34
C ARG A 279 -37.57 36.84 25.54
N VAL A 280 -36.32 36.40 25.42
CA VAL A 280 -35.31 36.49 26.48
C VAL A 280 -35.03 37.95 26.81
N LYS A 281 -34.86 38.81 25.80
CA LYS A 281 -34.66 40.26 25.99
C LYS A 281 -35.86 40.90 26.69
N ALA A 282 -37.08 40.66 26.20
CA ALA A 282 -38.30 41.19 26.80
C ALA A 282 -38.53 40.70 28.24
N LYS A 283 -38.19 39.43 28.53
CA LYS A 283 -38.24 38.87 29.88
C LYS A 283 -37.24 39.56 30.80
N LYS A 284 -36.02 39.81 30.32
CA LYS A 284 -34.97 40.54 31.07
C LYS A 284 -35.42 41.96 31.37
N GLU A 285 -35.93 42.70 30.39
CA GLU A 285 -36.46 44.06 30.59
C GLU A 285 -37.62 44.10 31.60
N LYS A 286 -38.55 43.13 31.54
CA LYS A 286 -39.62 43.00 32.53
C LYS A 286 -39.08 42.69 33.94
N LEU A 287 -38.06 41.84 34.03
CA LEU A 287 -37.41 41.50 35.29
C LEU A 287 -36.70 42.73 35.87
N ASP A 288 -35.98 43.48 35.05
CA ASP A 288 -35.25 44.69 35.46
C ASP A 288 -36.22 45.80 35.90
N LYS A 289 -37.40 45.92 35.28
CA LYS A 289 -38.47 46.82 35.76
C LYS A 289 -39.10 46.38 37.08
N LYS A 290 -39.22 45.08 37.33
CA LYS A 290 -39.77 44.53 38.59
C LYS A 290 -38.76 44.57 39.74
N ARG A 291 -37.47 44.49 39.42
CA ARG A 291 -36.38 44.64 40.39
C ARG A 291 -36.28 46.12 40.77
N LYS A 292 -36.83 46.51 41.92
CA LYS A 292 -36.41 47.76 42.57
C LYS A 292 -34.93 47.60 42.93
N PRO A 293 -34.02 48.47 42.44
CA PRO A 293 -32.63 48.40 42.85
C PRO A 293 -32.56 48.72 44.34
N ILE A 294 -32.23 47.74 45.16
CA ILE A 294 -31.91 47.94 46.58
C ILE A 294 -30.72 48.89 46.62
N SER A 295 -30.81 49.96 47.40
CA SER A 295 -29.69 50.91 47.50
C SER A 295 -28.46 50.19 48.09
N LYS A 296 -27.24 50.68 47.80
CA LYS A 296 -26.03 50.08 48.38
C LYS A 296 -26.08 50.06 49.91
N GLU A 297 -26.73 51.07 50.49
CA GLU A 297 -26.92 51.23 51.93
C GLU A 297 -27.91 50.20 52.48
N GLU A 298 -29.07 50.03 51.86
CA GLU A 298 -30.06 49.00 52.22
C GLU A 298 -29.46 47.58 52.10
N ALA A 299 -28.69 47.32 51.04
CA ALA A 299 -28.01 46.04 50.85
C ALA A 299 -26.92 45.80 51.91
N SER A 300 -26.24 46.86 52.35
CA SER A 300 -25.26 46.80 53.45
C SER A 300 -25.97 46.53 54.78
N ALA A 301 -27.09 47.21 55.04
CA ALA A 301 -27.91 47.04 56.24
C ALA A 301 -28.50 45.63 56.35
N ILE A 302 -29.00 45.06 55.25
CA ILE A 302 -29.49 43.68 55.22
C ILE A 302 -28.34 42.69 55.48
N LYS A 303 -27.17 42.92 54.89
CA LYS A 303 -25.98 42.08 55.12
C LYS A 303 -25.43 42.21 56.53
N SER A 304 -25.44 43.41 57.12
CA SER A 304 -24.98 43.63 58.49
C SER A 304 -25.96 43.04 59.49
N ALA A 305 -27.27 43.17 59.28
CA ALA A 305 -28.29 42.51 60.08
C ALA A 305 -28.15 40.98 60.03
N GLY A 306 -27.94 40.42 58.84
CA GLY A 306 -27.67 38.98 58.69
C GLY A 306 -26.39 38.55 59.40
N LYS A 307 -25.28 39.28 59.23
CA LYS A 307 -24.02 39.00 59.93
C LYS A 307 -24.15 39.13 61.44
N ALA A 308 -24.87 40.13 61.94
CA ALA A 308 -25.12 40.32 63.36
C ALA A 308 -25.92 39.14 63.92
N TRP A 309 -26.97 38.70 63.23
CA TRP A 309 -27.74 37.52 63.62
C TRP A 309 -26.89 36.24 63.64
N TYR A 310 -26.00 36.04 62.67
CA TYR A 310 -25.07 34.91 62.70
C TYR A 310 -24.01 35.06 63.80
N GLN A 311 -23.51 36.26 64.08
CA GLN A 311 -22.56 36.48 65.18
C GLN A 311 -23.18 36.23 66.55
N THR A 312 -24.47 36.56 66.74
CA THR A 312 -25.19 36.19 67.97
C THR A 312 -25.30 34.67 68.19
N MET A 313 -25.07 33.85 67.16
CA MET A 313 -25.10 32.37 67.26
C MET A 313 -23.71 31.72 67.36
N ILE A 314 -22.61 32.49 67.29
CA ILE A 314 -21.25 31.93 67.14
C ILE A 314 -20.42 32.01 68.44
N SER A 315 -20.83 32.75 69.46
CA SER A 315 -20.03 32.87 70.69
C SER A 315 -20.88 32.76 71.95
N ASP A 316 -20.75 31.69 72.72
CA ASP A 316 -21.11 31.64 74.15
C ASP A 316 -19.88 32.09 74.96
N SER A 317 -19.50 33.36 74.81
CA SER A 317 -18.50 34.01 75.68
C SER A 317 -19.21 34.84 76.74
N ASP A 318 -18.55 35.14 77.87
CA ASP A 318 -19.08 35.88 79.03
C ASP A 318 -19.82 37.20 78.69
N TYR A 319 -19.59 37.77 77.51
CA TYR A 319 -20.33 38.95 77.01
C TYR A 319 -21.77 38.64 76.54
N THR A 320 -22.09 37.41 76.15
CA THR A 320 -23.45 36.99 75.78
C THR A 320 -24.37 36.78 76.98
N GLU A 321 -23.79 36.48 78.14
CA GLU A 321 -24.52 36.40 79.39
C GLU A 321 -25.06 37.77 79.79
N PHE A 322 -24.31 38.85 79.56
CA PHE A 322 -24.76 40.22 79.84
C PHE A 322 -25.92 40.69 78.94
N GLU A 323 -25.89 40.40 77.64
CA GLU A 323 -27.02 40.74 76.74
C GLU A 323 -28.27 39.93 77.06
N ASN A 324 -28.12 38.64 77.37
CA ASN A 324 -29.23 37.79 77.81
C ASN A 324 -29.81 38.26 79.15
N PHE A 325 -28.96 38.64 80.11
CA PHE A 325 -29.39 39.14 81.41
C PHE A 325 -30.11 40.50 81.30
N SER A 326 -29.60 41.41 80.47
CA SER A 326 -30.23 42.70 80.19
C SER A 326 -31.58 42.55 79.49
N LYS A 327 -31.69 41.60 78.55
CA LYS A 327 -32.96 41.24 77.89
C LYS A 327 -33.95 40.59 78.87
N TRP A 328 -33.50 39.75 79.79
CA TRP A 328 -34.36 39.13 80.81
C TRP A 328 -34.88 40.15 81.82
N LEU A 329 -34.04 41.07 82.29
CA LEU A 329 -34.45 42.15 83.20
C LEU A 329 -35.49 43.09 82.58
N GLY A 330 -35.41 43.34 81.26
CA GLY A 330 -36.41 44.15 80.54
C GLY A 330 -37.71 43.42 80.20
N VAL A 331 -37.76 42.09 80.35
CA VAL A 331 -38.96 41.26 80.12
C VAL A 331 -39.66 40.89 81.43
N SER A 332 -38.98 40.99 82.57
CA SER A 332 -39.53 40.65 83.90
C SER A 332 -40.21 41.82 84.63
N GLN A 333 -40.69 42.84 83.91
CA GLN A 333 -41.62 43.84 84.44
C GLN A 333 -43.01 43.67 83.84
#